data_AF-A0A0M0T850-F1
#
_entry.id   AF-A0A0M0T850-F1
#
_cell.length_a   1.000
_cell.length_b   1.000
_cell.length_c   1.000
_cell.angle_alpha   90.00
_cell.angle_beta   90.00
_cell.angle_gamma   90.00
#
_symmetry.space_group_name_H-M   'P 1'
#
loop_
_entity.id
_entity.type
_entity.pdbx_description
1 polymer ?
#
loop_
_entity_poly.entity_id
_entity_poly.type
_entity_poly.pdbx_seq_one_letter_code
_entity_poly.pdbx_strand_id
1 'polypeptide(L)'
;MSDLNLVLPYYPLDLAVKTINCTEMELLLLAQTDAIKFHLYPDPTCGLIEWDSVSCLEIGAILLRNKKVSEVIKKCVSEVGIEIELTDLVITQEELIKAYNILNNSSVEKPAPRIKETAKQSRVIVDLLESHGLTGEDFKGSIGSLRQKIARIPKIKSFTNLDDKTISKWLKQANVRPE
;
A
#
# COMPACT_ATOMS: atom_id res chain seq x y z
N MET A 1 6.82 -11.17 -13.92
CA MET A 1 7.80 -11.40 -12.84
C MET A 1 8.29 -10.03 -12.43
N SER A 2 7.96 -9.58 -11.23
CA SER A 2 8.34 -8.25 -10.74
C SER A 2 9.72 -8.36 -10.08
N ASP A 3 10.62 -7.43 -10.39
CA ASP A 3 12.02 -7.38 -9.95
C ASP A 3 12.16 -7.01 -8.46
N LEU A 4 11.68 -7.87 -7.55
CA LEU A 4 11.94 -7.72 -6.12
C LEU A 4 13.37 -8.19 -5.84
N ASN A 5 14.32 -7.24 -5.79
CA ASN A 5 15.73 -7.54 -5.54
C ASN A 5 15.99 -7.74 -4.04
N LEU A 6 15.67 -8.95 -3.55
CA LEU A 6 15.89 -9.33 -2.16
C LEU A 6 17.32 -9.85 -1.95
N VAL A 7 17.97 -9.34 -0.91
CA VAL A 7 19.39 -9.57 -0.60
C VAL A 7 19.58 -10.44 0.63
N LEU A 8 18.59 -10.49 1.53
CA LEU A 8 18.66 -11.22 2.78
C LEU A 8 17.87 -12.53 2.71
N PRO A 9 18.33 -13.59 3.40
CA PRO A 9 17.59 -14.85 3.48
C PRO A 9 16.28 -14.72 4.28
N TYR A 10 16.22 -13.75 5.19
CA TYR A 10 15.04 -13.40 5.98
C TYR A 10 15.03 -11.91 6.30
N TYR A 11 13.86 -11.42 6.69
CA TYR A 11 13.58 -10.04 6.97
C TYR A 11 12.84 -9.94 8.32
N PRO A 12 13.39 -9.21 9.31
CA PRO A 12 12.59 -8.78 10.45
C PRO A 12 11.35 -8.02 9.99
N LEU A 13 10.25 -8.09 10.75
CA LEU A 13 8.96 -7.50 10.37
C LEU A 13 9.08 -6.04 9.92
N ASP A 14 9.82 -5.21 10.66
CA ASP A 14 9.99 -3.79 10.36
C ASP A 14 10.68 -3.55 9.01
N LEU A 15 11.65 -4.40 8.66
CA LEU A 15 12.38 -4.35 7.41
C LEU A 15 11.55 -4.93 6.26
N ALA A 16 10.80 -6.01 6.50
CA ALA A 16 9.90 -6.62 5.53
C ALA A 16 8.86 -5.60 5.01
N VAL A 17 8.22 -4.89 5.95
CA VAL A 17 7.22 -3.85 5.68
C VAL A 17 7.80 -2.74 4.80
N LYS A 18 9.02 -2.29 5.10
CA LYS A 18 9.75 -1.30 4.28
C LYS A 18 10.10 -1.84 2.89
N THR A 19 10.51 -3.11 2.82
CA THR A 19 11.02 -3.75 1.59
C THR A 19 9.92 -3.89 0.53
N ILE A 20 8.72 -4.28 0.92
CA ILE A 20 7.60 -4.48 -0.01
C ILE A 20 6.58 -3.32 0.00
N ASN A 21 6.89 -2.25 0.74
CA ASN A 21 6.06 -1.04 0.86
C ASN A 21 4.60 -1.34 1.25
N CYS A 22 4.43 -2.05 2.35
CA CYS A 22 3.13 -2.34 2.97
C CYS A 22 3.09 -1.81 4.40
N THR A 23 2.05 -2.18 5.16
CA THR A 23 1.93 -1.96 6.60
C THR A 23 2.20 -3.26 7.37
N GLU A 24 2.60 -3.16 8.64
CA GLU A 24 2.73 -4.32 9.54
C GLU A 24 1.42 -5.11 9.61
N MET A 25 0.29 -4.41 9.69
CA MET A 25 -1.04 -5.03 9.73
C MET A 25 -1.36 -5.85 8.48
N GLU A 26 -0.98 -5.40 7.29
CA GLU A 26 -1.22 -6.17 6.06
C GLU A 26 -0.48 -7.51 6.10
N LEU A 27 0.79 -7.53 6.53
CA LEU A 27 1.55 -8.78 6.64
C LEU A 27 1.03 -9.69 7.75
N LEU A 28 0.71 -9.13 8.92
CA LEU A 28 0.18 -9.92 10.04
C LEU A 28 -1.19 -10.53 9.70
N LEU A 29 -2.04 -9.82 8.94
CA LEU A 29 -3.31 -10.37 8.48
C LEU A 29 -3.12 -11.52 7.48
N LEU A 30 -2.16 -11.40 6.55
CA LEU A 30 -1.83 -12.50 5.64
C LEU A 30 -1.36 -13.74 6.41
N ALA A 31 -0.52 -13.54 7.43
CA ALA A 31 -0.07 -14.63 8.29
C ALA A 31 -1.18 -15.23 9.15
N GLN A 32 -2.10 -14.40 9.65
CA GLN A 32 -3.28 -14.87 10.38
C GLN A 32 -4.21 -15.72 9.49
N THR A 33 -4.27 -15.42 8.19
CA THR A 33 -5.02 -16.23 7.21
C THR A 33 -4.23 -17.44 6.69
N ASP A 34 -3.04 -17.71 7.24
CA ASP A 34 -2.11 -18.76 6.82
C ASP A 34 -1.66 -18.63 5.34
N ALA A 35 -1.78 -17.42 4.78
CA ALA A 35 -1.37 -17.11 3.41
C ALA A 35 0.14 -16.94 3.28
N ILE A 36 0.80 -16.59 4.39
CA ILE A 36 2.25 -16.53 4.55
C ILE A 36 2.65 -17.01 5.95
N LYS A 37 3.93 -17.31 6.17
CA LYS A 37 4.45 -17.74 7.47
C LYS A 37 5.47 -16.79 8.06
N PHE A 38 5.28 -16.44 9.33
CA PHE A 38 6.33 -15.87 10.17
C PHE A 38 7.05 -16.97 10.93
N HIS A 39 8.29 -16.69 11.29
CA HIS A 39 9.10 -17.52 12.16
C HIS A 39 9.66 -16.66 13.29
N LEU A 40 10.11 -17.30 14.36
CA LEU A 40 10.90 -16.65 15.39
C LEU A 40 12.34 -16.47 14.89
N TYR A 41 12.97 -15.38 15.30
CA TYR A 41 14.39 -15.16 15.04
C TYR A 41 15.20 -16.34 15.61
N PRO A 42 16.04 -17.02 14.80
CA PRO A 42 16.82 -18.14 15.27
C PRO A 42 17.88 -17.62 16.23
N ASP A 43 17.96 -18.20 17.42
CA ASP A 43 19.05 -17.93 18.36
C ASP A 43 20.39 -18.26 17.67
N PRO A 44 21.25 -17.28 17.34
CA PRO A 44 22.50 -17.53 16.61
C PRO A 44 23.48 -18.44 17.40
N THR A 45 23.17 -18.75 18.66
CA THR A 45 23.99 -19.58 19.54
C THR A 45 23.70 -21.09 19.43
N CYS A 46 22.56 -21.50 18.88
CA CYS A 46 22.20 -22.92 18.76
C CYS A 46 22.43 -23.39 17.32
N GLY A 47 23.49 -24.15 17.09
CA GLY A 47 23.78 -24.74 15.78
C GLY A 47 22.66 -25.71 15.37
N LEU A 48 22.16 -25.54 14.14
CA LEU A 48 21.06 -26.28 13.49
C LEU A 48 19.65 -25.82 13.96
N ILE A 49 19.13 -24.73 13.39
CA ILE A 49 17.79 -24.21 13.74
C ILE A 49 16.86 -24.43 12.56
N GLU A 50 15.97 -25.41 12.71
CA GLU A 50 14.67 -25.37 12.04
C GLU A 50 13.96 -24.10 12.53
N TRP A 51 13.55 -23.24 11.61
CA TRP A 51 12.85 -22.01 11.96
C TRP A 51 11.55 -22.36 12.68
N ASP A 52 11.42 -21.95 13.94
CA ASP A 52 10.17 -22.14 14.68
C ASP A 52 9.08 -21.28 14.04
N SER A 53 8.17 -21.93 13.33
CA SER A 53 7.05 -21.26 12.66
C SER A 53 6.06 -20.73 13.68
N VAL A 54 5.65 -19.49 13.53
CA VAL A 54 4.62 -18.87 14.36
C VAL A 54 3.26 -19.19 13.75
N SER A 55 2.39 -19.80 14.55
CA SER A 55 1.05 -20.20 14.14
C SER A 55 0.13 -18.99 13.93
N CYS A 56 -0.92 -19.17 13.13
CA CYS A 56 -1.93 -18.13 12.93
C CYS A 56 -2.65 -17.72 14.23
N LEU A 57 -2.74 -18.62 15.23
CA LEU A 57 -3.26 -18.33 16.56
C LEU A 57 -2.35 -17.37 17.33
N GLU A 58 -1.03 -17.58 17.28
CA GLU A 58 -0.03 -16.71 17.90
C GLU A 58 -0.01 -15.34 17.23
N ILE A 59 -0.08 -15.28 15.91
CA ILE A 59 -0.24 -14.01 15.17
C ILE A 59 -1.53 -13.29 15.59
N GLY A 60 -2.63 -14.02 15.74
CA GLY A 60 -3.90 -13.48 16.24
C GLY A 60 -3.78 -12.89 17.65
N ALA A 61 -3.07 -13.58 18.56
CA ALA A 61 -2.79 -13.08 19.91
C ALA A 61 -1.96 -11.79 19.89
N ILE A 62 -0.92 -11.73 19.05
CA ILE A 62 -0.07 -10.55 18.87
C ILE A 62 -0.90 -9.35 18.35
N LEU A 63 -1.78 -9.57 17.39
CA LEU A 63 -2.69 -8.54 16.85
C LEU A 63 -3.64 -7.98 17.91
N LEU A 64 -4.15 -8.84 18.80
CA LEU A 64 -5.05 -8.44 19.88
C LEU A 64 -4.34 -7.67 21.00
N ARG A 65 -3.06 -7.95 21.26
CA ARG A 65 -2.27 -7.17 22.25
C ARG A 65 -1.96 -5.76 21.78
N ASN A 66 -1.68 -5.59 20.50
CA ASN A 66 -1.20 -4.32 19.93
C ASN A 66 -2.34 -3.35 19.55
N LYS A 67 -3.60 -3.76 19.65
CA LYS A 67 -4.76 -2.87 19.45
C LYS A 67 -5.31 -2.34 20.79
N LYS A 68 -6.03 -1.22 20.73
CA LYS A 68 -6.90 -0.78 21.84
C LYS A 68 -8.10 -1.72 21.94
N VAL A 69 -7.90 -2.89 22.54
CA VAL A 69 -8.94 -3.89 22.79
C VAL A 69 -9.35 -3.86 24.26
N SER A 70 -10.57 -4.31 24.56
CA SER A 70 -11.10 -4.33 25.92
C SER A 70 -10.25 -5.20 26.85
N GLU A 71 -10.22 -4.86 28.14
CA GLU A 71 -9.48 -5.60 29.18
C GLU A 71 -9.87 -7.08 29.26
N VAL A 72 -11.12 -7.42 28.90
CA VAL A 72 -11.61 -8.80 28.81
C VAL A 72 -10.80 -9.59 27.78
N ILE A 73 -10.55 -9.01 26.61
CA ILE A 73 -9.82 -9.68 25.53
C ILE A 73 -8.34 -9.78 25.87
N LYS A 74 -7.75 -8.74 26.50
CA LYS A 74 -6.37 -8.79 26.97
C LYS A 74 -6.16 -9.91 27.99
N LYS A 75 -7.10 -10.07 28.94
CA LYS A 75 -7.06 -11.14 29.94
C LYS A 75 -7.12 -12.52 29.28
N CYS A 76 -8.05 -12.75 28.35
CA CYS A 76 -8.12 -14.00 27.60
C CYS A 76 -6.82 -14.31 26.85
N VAL A 77 -6.17 -13.31 26.24
CA VAL A 77 -4.90 -13.51 25.52
C VAL A 77 -3.71 -13.76 26.46
N SER A 78 -3.71 -13.18 27.67
CA SER A 78 -2.68 -13.47 28.68
C SER A 78 -2.79 -14.88 29.26
N GLU A 79 -4.00 -15.44 29.33
CA GLU A 79 -4.25 -16.81 29.83
C GLU A 79 -3.74 -17.89 28.85
N VAL A 80 -3.53 -17.56 27.57
CA VAL A 80 -3.00 -18.49 26.55
C VAL A 80 -1.47 -18.65 26.65
N GLY A 81 -0.77 -17.80 27.42
CA GLY A 81 0.66 -17.98 27.70
C GLY A 81 1.62 -17.76 26.50
N ILE A 82 1.17 -17.08 25.44
CA ILE A 82 2.01 -16.78 24.28
C ILE A 82 2.94 -15.61 24.64
N GLU A 83 4.26 -15.77 24.63
CA GLU A 83 5.22 -14.70 25.01
C GLU A 83 5.91 -14.02 23.81
N ILE A 84 5.44 -14.27 22.59
CA ILE A 84 6.07 -13.76 21.36
C ILE A 84 5.84 -12.24 21.21
N GLU A 85 6.91 -11.48 20.99
CA GLU A 85 6.85 -10.04 20.67
C GLU A 85 6.92 -9.80 19.15
N LEU A 86 6.43 -8.63 18.70
CA LEU A 86 6.49 -8.24 17.27
C LEU A 86 7.92 -8.16 16.74
N THR A 87 8.89 -7.83 17.61
CA THR A 87 10.31 -7.72 17.28
C THR A 87 10.96 -9.06 16.98
N ASP A 88 10.35 -10.15 17.45
CA ASP A 88 10.88 -11.51 17.29
C ASP A 88 10.46 -12.13 15.95
N LEU A 89 9.51 -11.50 15.25
CA LEU A 89 8.95 -11.99 14.00
C LEU A 89 9.88 -11.71 12.83
N VAL A 90 10.25 -12.80 12.14
CA VAL A 90 10.98 -12.75 10.87
C VAL A 90 10.21 -13.48 9.78
N ILE A 91 10.29 -12.97 8.57
CA ILE A 91 9.72 -13.58 7.37
C ILE A 91 10.85 -14.02 6.44
N THR A 92 10.75 -15.21 5.88
CA THR A 92 11.74 -15.69 4.91
C THR A 92 11.61 -14.95 3.59
N GLN A 93 12.67 -14.97 2.79
CA GLN A 93 12.64 -14.41 1.44
C GLN A 93 11.48 -14.96 0.59
N GLU A 94 11.23 -16.26 0.67
CA GLU A 94 10.16 -16.93 -0.08
C GLU A 94 8.77 -16.42 0.33
N GLU A 95 8.51 -16.37 1.63
CA GLU A 95 7.24 -15.90 2.18
C GLU A 95 7.04 -14.40 1.91
N LEU A 96 8.11 -13.61 1.88
CA LEU A 96 8.03 -12.19 1.53
C LEU A 96 7.69 -11.97 0.04
N ILE A 97 8.21 -12.81 -0.85
CA ILE A 97 7.83 -12.80 -2.28
C ILE A 97 6.36 -13.21 -2.44
N LYS A 98 5.89 -14.23 -1.70
CA LYS A 98 4.48 -14.61 -1.66
C LYS A 98 3.61 -13.44 -1.21
N ALA A 99 3.97 -12.79 -0.10
CA ALA A 99 3.27 -11.61 0.41
C ALA A 99 3.21 -10.49 -0.63
N TYR A 100 4.35 -10.14 -1.25
CA TYR A 100 4.41 -9.12 -2.30
C TYR A 100 3.48 -9.44 -3.47
N ASN A 101 3.50 -10.68 -3.94
CA ASN A 101 2.64 -11.12 -5.03
C ASN A 101 1.16 -11.06 -4.65
N ILE A 102 0.80 -11.51 -3.44
CA ILE A 102 -0.59 -11.42 -2.97
C ILE A 102 -1.01 -9.96 -2.90
N LEU A 103 -0.24 -9.09 -2.25
CA LEU A 103 -0.60 -7.69 -2.03
C LEU A 103 -0.63 -6.82 -3.29
N ASN A 104 0.02 -7.25 -4.37
CA ASN A 104 0.06 -6.53 -5.64
C ASN A 104 -0.79 -7.17 -6.75
N ASN A 105 -1.08 -8.48 -6.66
CA ASN A 105 -1.94 -9.18 -7.63
C ASN A 105 -3.38 -9.39 -7.12
N SER A 106 -3.67 -9.19 -5.83
CA SER A 106 -5.06 -9.14 -5.36
C SER A 106 -5.72 -7.86 -5.84
N SER A 107 -6.43 -8.00 -6.95
CA SER A 107 -7.34 -7.01 -7.53
C SER A 107 -8.53 -6.76 -6.60
N VAL A 108 -8.30 -6.11 -5.46
CA VAL A 108 -9.32 -5.42 -4.67
C VAL A 108 -8.74 -4.05 -4.33
N GLU A 109 -9.46 -3.02 -4.73
CA GLU A 109 -9.12 -1.59 -4.70
C GLU A 109 -8.36 -1.16 -3.43
N LYS A 110 -7.02 -1.15 -3.47
CA LYS A 110 -6.24 -0.22 -2.64
C LYS A 110 -6.65 1.20 -3.06
N PRO A 111 -6.87 2.15 -2.14
CA PRO A 111 -7.02 3.55 -2.52
C PRO A 111 -5.80 3.88 -3.35
N ALA A 112 -6.05 4.28 -4.60
CA ALA A 112 -5.03 4.36 -5.64
C ALA A 112 -3.75 5.00 -5.05
N PRO A 113 -2.57 4.42 -5.28
CA PRO A 113 -1.33 5.06 -4.87
C PRO A 113 -1.39 6.50 -5.34
N ARG A 114 -1.03 7.47 -4.49
CA ARG A 114 -0.90 8.87 -4.94
C ARG A 114 0.16 8.88 -6.03
N ILE A 115 -0.25 8.67 -7.27
CA ILE A 115 0.60 8.82 -8.44
C ILE A 115 1.03 10.27 -8.36
N LYS A 116 2.31 10.49 -8.07
CA LYS A 116 2.92 11.80 -8.23
C LYS A 116 2.93 12.04 -9.73
N GLU A 117 1.82 12.60 -10.22
CA GLU A 117 1.71 13.02 -11.62
C GLU A 117 2.89 13.95 -11.89
N THR A 118 3.74 13.50 -12.81
CA THR A 118 4.91 14.26 -13.23
C THR A 118 4.44 15.42 -14.10
N ALA A 119 5.18 16.53 -14.12
CA ALA A 119 4.84 17.67 -14.97
C ALA A 119 4.66 17.29 -16.45
N LYS A 120 5.34 16.24 -16.92
CA LYS A 120 5.17 15.67 -18.26
C LYS A 120 3.79 15.05 -18.47
N GLN A 121 3.28 14.28 -17.50
CA GLN A 121 1.94 13.70 -17.57
C GLN A 121 0.86 14.78 -17.53
N SER A 122 1.01 15.77 -16.65
CA SER A 122 0.09 16.91 -16.56
C SER A 122 0.06 17.71 -17.87
N ARG A 123 1.20 17.87 -18.55
CA ARG A 123 1.28 18.52 -19.87
C ARG A 123 0.59 17.72 -20.96
N VAL A 124 0.81 16.41 -21.02
CA VAL A 124 0.10 15.53 -21.98
C VAL A 124 -1.41 15.59 -21.79
N ILE A 125 -1.87 15.68 -20.54
CA ILE A 125 -3.30 15.84 -20.24
C ILE A 125 -3.82 17.18 -20.75
N VAL A 126 -3.08 18.28 -20.55
CA VAL A 126 -3.46 19.60 -21.09
C VAL A 126 -3.51 19.59 -22.62
N ASP A 127 -2.48 19.05 -23.28
CA ASP A 127 -2.41 18.98 -24.74
C ASP A 127 -3.59 18.17 -25.31
N LEU A 128 -3.99 17.10 -24.61
CA LEU A 128 -5.18 16.33 -24.95
C LEU A 128 -6.47 17.16 -24.79
N LEU A 129 -6.61 17.94 -23.72
CA LEU A 129 -7.77 18.82 -23.52
C LEU A 129 -7.84 19.90 -24.61
N GLU A 130 -6.71 20.48 -25.01
CA GLU A 130 -6.64 21.44 -26.11
C GLU A 130 -7.04 20.81 -27.44
N SER A 131 -6.60 19.57 -27.71
CA SER A 131 -7.00 18.82 -28.91
C SER A 131 -8.51 18.56 -28.99
N HIS A 132 -9.20 18.64 -27.85
CA HIS A 132 -10.65 18.50 -27.73
C HIS A 132 -11.39 19.85 -27.68
N GLY A 133 -10.70 20.95 -27.96
CA GLY A 133 -11.29 22.28 -28.12
C GLY A 133 -11.40 23.10 -26.84
N LEU A 134 -10.72 22.70 -25.75
CA LEU A 134 -10.54 23.58 -24.60
C LEU A 134 -9.42 24.58 -24.87
N THR A 135 -9.60 25.82 -24.39
CA THR A 135 -8.63 26.89 -24.64
C THR A 135 -7.94 27.35 -23.36
N GLY A 136 -6.89 28.16 -23.50
CA GLY A 136 -6.24 28.82 -22.36
C GLY A 136 -7.19 29.65 -21.49
N GLU A 137 -8.29 30.17 -22.05
CA GLU A 137 -9.32 30.87 -21.28
C GLU A 137 -10.11 29.92 -20.37
N ASP A 138 -10.36 28.70 -20.84
CA ASP A 138 -11.02 27.65 -20.05
C ASP A 138 -10.16 27.20 -18.86
N PHE A 139 -8.84 27.18 -19.04
CA PHE A 139 -7.89 26.80 -17.99
C PHE A 139 -7.71 27.90 -16.92
N LYS A 140 -7.85 29.17 -17.32
CA LYS A 140 -7.80 30.33 -16.42
C LYS A 140 -9.13 30.59 -15.70
N GLY A 141 -10.23 30.11 -16.26
CA GLY A 141 -11.58 30.23 -15.70
C GLY A 141 -11.83 29.41 -14.43
N SER A 142 -13.11 29.26 -14.09
CA SER A 142 -13.55 28.45 -12.95
C SER A 142 -13.28 26.97 -13.18
N ILE A 143 -12.62 26.30 -12.22
CA ILE A 143 -12.36 24.86 -12.26
C ILE A 143 -13.66 24.05 -12.34
N GLY A 144 -14.73 24.51 -11.69
CA GLY A 144 -16.04 23.86 -11.77
C GLY A 144 -16.63 23.87 -13.19
N SER A 145 -16.48 24.99 -13.91
CA SER A 145 -16.90 25.10 -15.31
C SER A 145 -16.04 24.23 -16.23
N LEU A 146 -14.72 24.20 -15.97
CA LEU A 146 -13.78 23.35 -16.68
C LEU A 146 -14.11 21.87 -16.50
N ARG A 147 -14.39 21.42 -15.28
CA ARG A 147 -14.82 20.04 -14.98
C ARG A 147 -16.07 19.64 -15.76
N GLN A 148 -17.07 20.53 -15.84
CA GLN A 148 -18.28 20.29 -16.63
C GLN A 148 -17.99 20.18 -18.13
N LYS A 149 -17.07 21.01 -18.67
CA LYS A 149 -16.64 20.91 -20.07
C LYS A 149 -15.92 19.59 -20.35
N ILE A 150 -15.02 19.17 -19.46
CA ILE A 150 -14.30 17.89 -19.56
C ILE A 150 -15.28 16.71 -19.56
N ALA A 151 -16.27 16.70 -18.67
CA ALA A 151 -17.27 15.62 -18.58
C ALA A 151 -18.14 15.46 -19.85
N ARG A 152 -18.23 16.50 -20.69
CA ARG A 152 -18.95 16.47 -21.96
C ARG A 152 -18.14 15.86 -23.11
N ILE A 153 -16.83 15.64 -22.94
CA ILE A 153 -15.99 15.02 -23.97
C ILE A 153 -16.23 13.50 -23.99
N PRO A 154 -16.79 12.93 -25.08
CA PRO A 154 -17.20 11.52 -25.11
C PRO A 154 -16.06 10.53 -24.87
N LYS A 155 -14.83 10.88 -25.30
CA LYS A 155 -13.62 10.04 -25.14
C LYS A 155 -12.98 10.13 -23.74
N ILE A 156 -13.34 11.14 -22.94
CA ILE A 156 -12.79 11.41 -21.60
C ILE A 156 -13.83 11.06 -20.51
N LYS A 157 -15.04 10.63 -20.88
CA LYS A 157 -16.09 10.20 -19.94
C LYS A 157 -15.65 9.11 -18.96
N SER A 158 -14.61 8.34 -19.26
CA SER A 158 -14.03 7.32 -18.37
C SER A 158 -13.32 7.91 -17.14
N PHE A 159 -13.05 9.22 -17.11
CA PHE A 159 -12.51 9.93 -15.95
C PHE A 159 -13.62 10.31 -14.96
N THR A 160 -14.39 9.33 -14.47
CA THR A 160 -15.61 9.55 -13.68
C THR A 160 -15.39 10.14 -12.29
N ASN A 161 -14.13 10.24 -11.82
CA ASN A 161 -13.80 10.70 -10.47
C ASN A 161 -12.79 11.87 -10.45
N LEU A 162 -12.85 12.78 -11.43
CA LEU A 162 -12.02 13.99 -11.40
C LEU A 162 -12.55 15.01 -10.41
N ASP A 163 -11.79 15.25 -9.35
CA ASP A 163 -12.04 16.35 -8.42
C ASP A 163 -11.35 17.65 -8.88
N ASP A 164 -11.86 18.78 -8.38
CA ASP A 164 -11.35 20.10 -8.73
C ASP A 164 -9.88 20.28 -8.31
N LYS A 165 -9.42 19.55 -7.29
CA LYS A 165 -8.03 19.56 -6.81
C LYS A 165 -7.08 18.93 -7.82
N THR A 166 -7.47 17.83 -8.44
CA THR A 166 -6.69 17.10 -9.44
C THR A 166 -6.54 17.93 -10.70
N ILE A 167 -7.65 18.52 -11.17
CA ILE A 167 -7.64 19.43 -12.32
C ILE A 167 -6.73 20.64 -12.06
N SER A 168 -6.88 21.29 -10.89
CA SER A 168 -6.05 22.43 -10.51
C SER A 168 -4.55 22.06 -10.47
N LYS A 169 -4.23 20.88 -9.91
CA LYS A 169 -2.85 20.37 -9.86
C LYS A 169 -2.26 20.14 -11.25
N TRP A 170 -3.02 19.56 -12.17
CA TRP A 170 -2.55 19.35 -13.56
C TRP A 170 -2.23 20.67 -14.24
N LEU A 171 -3.12 21.66 -14.14
CA LEU A 171 -2.91 22.98 -14.75
C LEU A 171 -1.69 23.71 -14.18
N LYS A 172 -1.48 23.62 -12.86
CA LYS A 172 -0.30 24.18 -12.19
C LYS A 172 0.98 23.49 -12.66
N GLN A 173 1.00 22.17 -12.68
CA GLN A 173 2.17 21.38 -13.08
C GLN A 173 2.50 21.51 -14.58
N ALA A 174 1.50 21.74 -15.42
CA ALA A 174 1.65 22.01 -16.85
C ALA A 174 1.98 23.47 -17.16
N ASN A 175 2.10 24.33 -16.13
CA ASN A 175 2.43 25.75 -16.24
C ASN A 175 1.43 26.58 -17.09
N VAL A 176 0.18 26.14 -17.15
CA VAL A 176 -0.91 26.85 -17.87
C VAL A 176 -1.69 27.78 -16.94
N ARG A 177 -1.61 27.48 -15.63
CA ARG A 177 -2.14 28.30 -14.55
C ARG A 177 -1.08 28.43 -13.45
N PRO A 178 -0.18 29.42 -13.53
CA PRO A 178 0.70 29.76 -12.41
C PRO A 178 -0.15 30.24 -11.22
N GLU A 179 0.41 30.15 -10.01
CA GLU A 179 -0.28 30.47 -8.76
C GLU A 179 -1.04 31.79 -8.75
#